data_AF-H9FDC1-F1
#
_entry.id   AF-H9FDC1-F1
#
_cell.length_a   1.000
_cell.length_b   1.000
_cell.length_c   1.000
_cell.angle_alpha   90.00
_cell.angle_beta   90.00
_cell.angle_gamma   90.00
#
_symmetry.space_group_name_H-M   'P 1'
#
loop_
_entity.id
_entity.type
_entity.pdbx_description
1 polymer ?
#
loop_
_entity_poly.entity_id
_entity_poly.type
_entity_poly.pdbx_seq_one_letter_code
_entity_poly.pdbx_strand_id
1 'polypeptide(L)'
;CEGPDAMYVRLISSDGHEFVVKTERALTSGMIKAMLSGPGQFAENETNEVNFREIPSHVLSKICMYFMYKVRYTNSSTEIPEFP
;
A
#
# COMPACT_ATOMS: atom_id res chain seq x y z
N CYS A 1 17.05 5.46 1.93
CA CYS A 1 16.40 6.58 2.63
C CYS A 1 15.23 5.99 3.40
N GLU A 2 15.37 5.86 4.71
CA GLU A 2 14.33 5.44 5.65
C GLU A 2 13.56 6.68 6.16
N GLY A 3 12.41 6.50 6.81
CA GLY A 3 11.50 7.57 7.23
C GLY A 3 10.41 7.99 6.21
N PRO A 4 9.47 8.86 6.61
CA PRO A 4 8.20 9.16 5.91
C PRO A 4 8.32 9.71 4.47
N ASP A 5 9.53 10.07 4.04
CA ASP A 5 9.88 10.54 2.70
C ASP A 5 10.51 9.45 1.82
N ALA A 6 10.51 8.17 2.25
CA ALA A 6 11.06 7.10 1.44
C ALA A 6 10.27 6.97 0.13
N MET A 7 11.00 6.70 -0.95
CA MET A 7 10.42 6.54 -2.28
C MET A 7 9.55 5.27 -2.42
N TYR A 8 9.76 4.30 -1.53
CA TYR A 8 9.07 3.02 -1.51
C TYR A 8 8.63 2.66 -0.09
N VAL A 9 7.50 1.95 0.01
CA VAL A 9 7.03 1.31 1.23
C VAL A 9 7.01 -0.20 1.03
N ARG A 10 7.37 -0.95 2.07
CA ARG A 10 7.28 -2.42 2.12
C ARG A 10 5.98 -2.80 2.79
N LEU A 11 5.16 -3.60 2.12
CA LEU A 11 3.96 -4.20 2.68
C LEU A 11 4.26 -5.67 2.94
N ILE A 12 4.22 -6.09 4.20
CA ILE A 12 4.58 -7.44 4.62
C ILE A 12 3.28 -8.18 4.96
N SER A 13 3.03 -9.29 4.30
CA SER A 13 1.86 -10.15 4.55
C SER A 13 2.04 -11.04 5.77
N SER A 14 0.94 -11.67 6.23
CA SER A 14 0.92 -12.53 7.41
C SER A 14 1.77 -13.79 7.26
N ASP A 15 1.96 -14.26 6.02
CA ASP A 15 2.85 -15.36 5.64
C ASP A 15 4.30 -14.90 5.34
N GLY A 16 4.63 -13.64 5.65
CA GLY A 16 5.99 -13.10 5.54
C GLY A 16 6.39 -12.64 4.14
N HIS A 17 5.46 -12.65 3.18
CA HIS A 17 5.73 -12.19 1.81
C HIS A 17 5.77 -10.66 1.75
N GLU A 18 6.73 -10.13 1.02
CA GLU A 18 7.01 -8.69 0.98
C GLU A 18 6.67 -8.08 -0.37
N PHE A 19 5.94 -6.97 -0.35
CA PHE A 19 5.56 -6.23 -1.54
C PHE A 19 6.13 -4.82 -1.45
N VAL A 20 6.99 -4.46 -2.39
CA VAL A 20 7.60 -3.12 -2.46
C VAL A 20 6.79 -2.27 -3.44
N VAL A 21 6.20 -1.18 -2.95
CA VAL A 21 5.39 -0.27 -3.77
C VAL A 21 5.87 1.17 -3.63
N LYS A 22 5.76 1.97 -4.69
CA LYS A 22 6.15 3.39 -4.65
C LYS A 22 5.23 4.17 -3.71
N THR A 23 5.82 4.94 -2.80
CA THR A 23 5.10 5.70 -1.76
C THR A 23 4.08 6.67 -2.36
N GLU A 24 4.43 7.37 -3.44
CA GLU A 24 3.50 8.28 -4.15
C GLU A 24 2.19 7.57 -4.59
N ARG A 25 2.32 6.35 -5.13
CA ARG A 25 1.19 5.55 -5.61
C ARG A 25 0.43 4.92 -4.45
N ALA A 26 1.14 4.48 -3.42
CA ALA A 26 0.58 3.92 -2.21
C ALA A 26 -0.27 4.95 -1.44
N LEU A 27 0.24 6.16 -1.25
CA LEU A 27 -0.44 7.24 -0.52
C LEU A 27 -1.64 7.83 -1.25
N THR A 28 -1.70 7.70 -2.58
CA THR A 28 -2.89 8.07 -3.37
C THR A 28 -4.10 7.24 -2.91
N SER A 29 -3.87 5.97 -2.58
CA SER A 29 -4.84 5.16 -1.85
C SER A 29 -4.80 5.59 -0.39
N GLY A 30 -5.78 6.39 0.05
CA GLY A 30 -5.91 6.81 1.45
C GLY A 30 -5.89 5.65 2.47
N MET A 31 -6.06 4.40 2.03
CA MET A 31 -5.93 3.20 2.84
C MET A 31 -4.49 2.96 3.36
N ILE A 32 -3.44 3.04 2.51
CA ILE A 32 -2.06 2.85 3.00
C ILE A 32 -1.67 4.02 3.91
N LYS A 33 -2.08 5.24 3.56
CA LYS A 33 -1.87 6.40 4.43
C LYS A 33 -2.56 6.22 5.79
N ALA A 34 -3.79 5.71 5.82
CA ALA A 34 -4.50 5.42 7.06
C ALA A 34 -3.84 4.30 7.88
N MET A 35 -3.21 3.32 7.21
CA MET A 35 -2.43 2.27 7.88
C MET A 35 -1.15 2.85 8.48
N LEU A 36 -0.32 3.55 7.68
CA LEU A 36 0.92 4.19 8.12
C LEU A 36 0.72 5.27 9.19
N SER A 37 -0.40 5.99 9.15
CA SER A 37 -0.73 7.08 10.09
C SER A 37 -1.67 6.66 11.22
N GLY A 38 -1.93 5.36 11.39
CA GLY A 38 -2.86 4.83 12.39
C GLY A 38 -2.33 4.95 13.83
N PRO A 39 -3.21 5.17 14.84
CA PRO A 39 -2.80 5.24 16.25
C PRO A 39 -2.23 3.89 16.70
N GLY A 40 -0.93 3.84 16.98
CA GLY A 40 -0.21 2.62 17.38
C GLY A 40 0.95 2.21 16.45
N GLN A 41 1.10 2.86 15.28
CA GLN A 41 2.13 2.54 14.28
C GLN A 41 3.31 3.54 14.23
N PHE A 42 3.56 4.28 15.32
CA PHE A 42 4.65 5.26 15.38
C PHE A 42 6.05 4.67 15.10
N ALA A 43 6.26 3.36 15.33
CA ALA A 43 7.50 2.67 15.00
C ALA A 43 7.62 2.28 13.50
N GLU A 44 6.50 2.02 12.83
CA GLU A 44 6.46 1.60 11.41
C GLU A 44 6.69 2.79 10.45
N ASN A 45 6.37 4.01 10.92
CA ASN A 45 6.58 5.25 10.15
C ASN A 45 8.06 5.65 10.05
N GLU A 46 8.93 5.07 10.88
CA GLU A 46 10.39 5.27 10.80
C GLU A 46 11.02 4.32 9.76
N THR A 47 10.47 3.10 9.59
CA THR A 47 11.04 2.07 8.70
C THR A 47 10.41 2.00 7.30
N ASN A 48 9.27 2.66 7.04
CA ASN A 48 8.48 2.54 5.79
C ASN A 48 7.97 1.14 5.51
N GLU A 49 7.66 0.41 6.57
CA GLU A 49 7.18 -0.96 6.50
C GLU A 49 5.80 -1.02 7.13
N VAL A 50 4.88 -1.76 6.50
CA VAL A 50 3.55 -2.03 7.03
C VAL A 50 3.38 -3.52 7.16
N ASN A 51 3.20 -4.01 8.38
CA ASN A 51 3.01 -5.42 8.64
C ASN A 51 1.52 -5.80 8.76
N PHE A 52 1.02 -6.58 7.81
CA PHE A 52 -0.33 -7.12 7.77
C PHE A 52 -0.39 -8.50 8.41
N ARG A 53 -0.53 -8.55 9.74
CA ARG A 53 -0.55 -9.80 10.51
C ARG A 53 -1.71 -10.74 10.18
N GLU A 54 -2.77 -10.25 9.56
CA GLU A 54 -3.99 -11.01 9.23
C GLU A 54 -4.19 -11.23 7.73
N ILE A 55 -3.46 -10.49 6.88
CA ILE A 55 -3.67 -10.54 5.43
C ILE A 55 -2.60 -11.42 4.76
N PRO A 56 -2.97 -12.57 4.18
CA PRO A 56 -2.02 -13.42 3.47
C PRO A 56 -1.61 -12.81 2.12
N SER A 57 -0.47 -13.24 1.61
CA SER A 57 0.17 -12.74 0.38
C SER A 57 -0.75 -12.70 -0.84
N HIS A 58 -1.54 -13.74 -1.08
CA HIS A 58 -2.45 -13.79 -2.23
C HIS A 58 -3.56 -12.72 -2.17
N VAL A 59 -4.00 -12.34 -0.96
CA VAL A 59 -4.95 -11.23 -0.76
C VAL A 59 -4.22 -9.90 -0.86
N LEU A 60 -3.06 -9.78 -0.22
CA LEU A 60 -2.27 -8.55 -0.25
C LEU A 60 -1.84 -8.19 -1.69
N SER A 61 -1.55 -9.19 -2.52
CA SER A 61 -1.29 -9.01 -3.95
C SER A 61 -2.48 -8.35 -4.68
N LYS A 62 -3.71 -8.83 -4.45
CA LYS A 62 -4.91 -8.20 -5.02
C LYS A 62 -5.13 -6.78 -4.49
N ILE A 63 -4.85 -6.54 -3.22
CA ILE A 63 -4.92 -5.20 -2.62
C ILE A 63 -3.93 -4.24 -3.31
N CYS A 64 -2.69 -4.69 -3.55
CA CYS A 64 -1.69 -3.93 -4.29
C CYS A 64 -2.14 -3.63 -5.74
N MET A 65 -2.70 -4.62 -6.43
CA MET A 65 -3.30 -4.41 -7.77
C MET A 65 -4.42 -3.39 -7.73
N TYR A 66 -5.29 -3.45 -6.72
CA TYR A 66 -6.39 -2.52 -6.54
C TYR A 66 -5.90 -1.10 -6.30
N PHE A 67 -4.81 -0.90 -5.56
CA PHE A 67 -4.21 0.42 -5.41
C PHE A 67 -3.75 0.99 -6.74
N MET A 68 -3.03 0.21 -7.55
CA MET A 68 -2.60 0.66 -8.87
C MET A 68 -3.78 0.99 -9.79
N TYR A 69 -4.80 0.13 -9.78
CA TYR A 69 -6.03 0.34 -10.51
C TYR A 69 -6.72 1.63 -10.07
N LYS A 70 -6.96 1.80 -8.76
CA LYS A 70 -7.60 2.99 -8.22
C LYS A 70 -6.81 4.26 -8.55
N VAL A 71 -5.49 4.28 -8.37
CA VAL A 71 -4.65 5.42 -8.77
C VAL A 71 -4.80 5.74 -10.24
N ARG A 72 -4.77 4.71 -11.10
CA ARG A 72 -4.85 4.88 -12.55
C ARG A 72 -6.18 5.45 -13.01
N TYR A 73 -7.26 5.17 -12.29
CA TYR A 73 -8.63 5.50 -12.69
C TYR A 73 -9.34 6.55 -11.83
N THR A 74 -8.76 7.02 -10.72
CA THR A 74 -9.39 8.00 -9.81
C THR A 74 -9.79 9.31 -10.50
N ASN A 75 -9.09 9.73 -11.56
CA ASN A 75 -9.40 10.91 -12.37
C ASN A 75 -9.56 10.58 -13.86
N SER A 76 -9.90 9.34 -14.19
CA SER A 76 -10.03 8.92 -15.58
C SER A 76 -11.37 9.37 -16.14
N SER A 77 -11.34 10.11 -17.24
CA SER A 77 -12.53 10.47 -18.03
C SER A 77 -12.90 9.39 -19.07
N THR A 78 -12.14 8.30 -19.15
CA THR A 78 -12.41 7.16 -20.03
C THR A 78 -13.08 6.03 -19.28
N GLU A 79 -13.75 5.13 -20.02
CA GLU A 79 -14.36 3.91 -19.48
C GLU A 79 -13.36 3.18 -18.57
N ILE A 80 -13.80 2.90 -17.35
CA ILE A 80 -12.99 2.28 -16.33
C ILE A 80 -13.13 0.76 -16.51
N PRO A 81 -12.06 0.01 -16.83
CA PRO A 81 -12.13 -1.43 -17.05
C PRO A 81 -12.46 -2.16 -15.74
N GLU A 82 -12.96 -3.39 -15.79
CA GLU A 82 -13.19 -4.18 -14.58
C GLU A 82 -11.88 -4.51 -13.83
N PHE A 83 -11.96 -4.58 -12.50
CA PHE A 83 -10.83 -4.99 -11.68
C PHE A 83 -10.61 -6.52 -11.82
N PRO A 84 -9.41 -6.97 -12.20
CA PRO A 84 -9.11 -8.39 -12.45
C PRO A 84 -9.00 -9.27 -11.19
#